data_AF-A0A3D5PBX4-F1
#
_entry.id   AF-A0A3D5PBX4-F1
#
_cell.length_a   1.000
_cell.length_b   1.000
_cell.length_c   1.000
_cell.angle_alpha   90.00
_cell.angle_beta   90.00
_cell.angle_gamma   90.00
#
_symmetry.space_group_name_H-M   'P 1'
#
loop_
_entity.id
_entity.type
_entity.pdbx_description
1 polymer ?
#
loop_
_entity_poly.entity_id
_entity_poly.type
_entity_poly.pdbx_seq_one_letter_code
_entity_poly.pdbx_strand_id
1 'polypeptide(L)' 'MRKKAKGVVPIRTSGVLLPISSLPSPYGIGNLGKESFNFIDFLKDAGQTYWQILPIGQTGCGDSPY' A
#
# COMPACT_ATOMS: atom_id res chain seq x y z
N MET A 1 37.28 25.19 -15.02
CA MET A 1 36.13 24.47 -15.64
C MET A 1 35.35 23.75 -14.54
N ARG A 2 34.08 24.14 -14.30
CA ARG A 2 33.22 23.56 -13.25
C ARG A 2 32.28 22.54 -13.94
N LYS A 3 32.47 21.25 -13.69
CA LYS A 3 31.57 20.20 -14.23
C LYS A 3 30.19 20.37 -13.58
N LYS A 4 29.14 20.61 -14.37
CA LYS A 4 27.74 20.58 -13.89
C LYS A 4 27.41 19.13 -13.52
N ALA A 5 27.01 18.90 -12.27
CA ALA A 5 26.40 17.64 -11.87
C ALA A 5 25.08 17.47 -12.64
N LYS A 6 24.87 16.32 -13.28
CA LYS A 6 23.55 15.94 -13.80
C LYS A 6 22.63 15.75 -12.58
N GLY A 7 21.66 16.66 -12.40
CA GLY A 7 20.68 16.52 -11.33
C GLY A 7 19.87 15.24 -11.54
N VAL A 8 19.74 14.44 -10.48
CA VAL A 8 18.80 13.31 -10.47
C VAL A 8 17.40 13.91 -10.44
N VAL A 9 16.61 13.66 -11.49
CA VAL A 9 15.19 14.00 -11.47
C VAL A 9 14.50 12.91 -10.63
N PRO A 10 13.83 13.25 -9.51
CA PRO A 10 13.14 12.24 -8.71
C PRO A 10 12.03 11.59 -9.55
N ILE A 11 11.94 10.26 -9.48
CA ILE A 11 10.89 9.50 -10.17
C ILE A 11 9.54 9.85 -9.52
N ARG A 12 8.60 10.38 -10.31
CA ARG A 12 7.22 10.61 -9.86
C ARG A 12 6.51 9.28 -9.71
N THR A 13 5.82 9.12 -8.59
CA THR A 13 5.11 7.90 -8.22
C THR A 13 3.79 8.24 -7.54
N SER A 14 2.87 7.27 -7.48
CA SER A 14 1.60 7.37 -6.77
C SER A 14 1.22 6.02 -6.15
N GLY A 15 0.26 6.05 -5.24
CA GLY A 15 -0.19 4.86 -4.54
C GLY A 15 -1.51 5.07 -3.82
N VAL A 16 -1.96 4.00 -3.17
CA VAL A 16 -3.21 3.98 -2.39
C VAL A 16 -2.90 3.64 -0.94
N LEU A 17 -3.52 4.36 -0.01
CA LEU A 17 -3.61 3.97 1.39
C LEU A 17 -4.88 3.13 1.57
N LEU A 18 -4.71 1.87 1.93
CA LEU A 18 -5.82 0.97 2.27
C LEU A 18 -5.37 0.02 3.38
N PRO A 19 -5.99 0.03 4.57
CA PRO A 19 -5.72 -0.96 5.60
C PRO A 19 -6.05 -2.38 5.11
N ILE A 20 -5.26 -3.39 5.47
CA ILE A 20 -5.52 -4.79 5.08
C ILE A 20 -6.91 -5.24 5.55
N SER A 21 -7.33 -4.82 6.74
CA SER A 21 -8.66 -5.13 7.31
C SER A 21 -9.83 -4.64 6.47
N SER A 22 -9.62 -3.65 5.60
CA SER A 22 -10.64 -3.10 4.69
C SER A 22 -10.81 -3.89 3.39
N LEU A 23 -9.97 -4.90 3.12
CA LEU A 23 -10.12 -5.75 1.94
C LEU A 23 -11.41 -6.59 2.00
N PRO A 24 -12.07 -6.85 0.85
CA PRO A 24 -13.36 -7.53 0.78
C PRO A 24 -13.24 -9.05 0.93
N SER A 25 -12.82 -9.50 2.12
CA SER A 25 -12.62 -10.90 2.44
C SER A 25 -13.92 -11.61 2.86
N PRO A 26 -14.09 -12.90 2.53
CA PRO A 26 -15.29 -13.67 2.89
C PRO A 26 -15.38 -14.01 4.39
N TYR A 27 -14.36 -13.67 5.19
CA TYR A 27 -14.28 -14.01 6.62
C TYR A 27 -14.63 -12.85 7.55
N GLY A 28 -15.28 -11.79 7.04
CA GLY A 28 -15.74 -10.63 7.81
C GLY A 28 -14.68 -9.56 8.09
N ILE A 29 -13.40 -9.86 7.86
CA ILE A 29 -12.29 -8.89 7.91
C ILE A 29 -11.29 -9.20 6.80
N GLY A 30 -10.73 -8.15 6.19
CA GLY A 30 -9.69 -8.26 5.19
C GLY A 30 -8.43 -8.97 5.72
N ASN A 31 -7.76 -9.71 4.84
CA ASN A 31 -6.64 -10.58 5.21
C ASN A 31 -5.60 -10.65 4.09
N LEU A 32 -4.46 -11.28 4.38
CA LEU A 32 -3.38 -11.56 3.44
C LEU A 32 -3.67 -12.80 2.56
N GLY A 33 -4.90 -12.91 2.04
CA GLY A 33 -5.36 -13.97 1.16
C GLY A 33 -5.52 -13.54 -0.29
N LYS A 34 -6.41 -14.22 -1.03
CA LYS A 34 -6.65 -13.99 -2.47
C LYS A 34 -6.97 -12.53 -2.82
N GLU A 35 -7.77 -11.87 -1.99
CA GLU A 35 -8.18 -10.48 -2.22
C GLU A 35 -7.03 -9.47 -2.11
N SER A 36 -5.98 -9.76 -1.31
CA SER A 36 -4.76 -8.94 -1.29
C SER A 36 -4.06 -8.98 -2.65
N PHE A 37 -3.97 -10.17 -3.28
CA PHE A 37 -3.38 -10.29 -4.62
C PHE A 37 -4.25 -9.60 -5.67
N ASN A 38 -5.57 -9.76 -5.62
CA ASN A 38 -6.49 -9.08 -6.52
C ASN A 38 -6.34 -7.54 -6.42
N PHE A 39 -6.15 -7.03 -5.21
CA PHE A 39 -5.92 -5.60 -4.99
C PHE A 39 -4.56 -5.14 -5.53
N ILE A 40 -3.50 -5.95 -5.39
CA ILE A 40 -2.18 -5.66 -5.99
C ILE A 40 -2.27 -5.65 -7.52
N ASP A 41 -3.00 -6.61 -8.12
CA ASP A 41 -3.22 -6.65 -9.57
C ASP A 41 -3.99 -5.40 -10.04
N PHE A 42 -5.01 -4.98 -9.30
CA PHE A 42 -5.70 -3.71 -9.53
C PHE A 42 -4.76 -2.49 -9.47
N LEU A 43 -3.90 -2.41 -8.45
CA LEU A 43 -2.93 -1.31 -8.32
C LEU A 43 -1.95 -1.28 -9.49
N LYS A 44 -1.46 -2.46 -9.89
CA LYS A 44 -0.57 -2.62 -11.03
C LYS A 44 -1.23 -2.15 -12.33
N ASP A 45 -2.46 -2.58 -12.59
CA ASP A 45 -3.23 -2.19 -13.78
C ASP A 45 -3.54 -0.69 -13.79
N ALA A 46 -3.74 -0.09 -12.60
CA ALA A 46 -3.93 1.35 -12.42
C ALA A 46 -2.62 2.17 -12.40
N GLY A 47 -1.47 1.55 -12.65
CA GLY A 47 -0.15 2.21 -12.65
C GLY A 47 0.31 2.73 -11.29
N GLN A 48 -0.33 2.29 -10.20
CA GLN A 48 0.07 2.62 -8.84
C GLN A 48 1.32 1.82 -8.45
N THR A 49 2.29 2.47 -7.82
CA THR A 49 3.57 1.86 -7.45
C THR A 49 3.71 1.63 -5.96
N TYR A 50 2.78 2.13 -5.15
CA TYR A 50 2.77 1.96 -3.69
C TYR A 50 1.40 1.55 -3.17
N TRP A 51 1.42 0.66 -2.18
CA TRP A 51 0.30 0.38 -1.30
C TRP A 51 0.75 0.70 0.13
N GLN A 52 0.14 1.72 0.73
CA GLN A 52 0.35 2.05 2.14
C GLN A 52 -0.69 1.34 3.00
N ILE A 53 -0.25 0.75 4.11
CA ILE A 53 -1.09 0.06 5.09
C ILE A 53 -0.92 0.68 6.48
N LEU A 54 -1.83 0.37 7.40
CA LEU A 54 -1.70 0.67 8.83
C LEU A 54 -0.81 -0.39 9.53
N PRO A 55 -0.35 -0.16 10.77
CA PRO A 55 0.44 -1.17 11.46
C PRO A 55 -0.30 -2.52 11.58
N ILE A 56 0.47 -3.61 11.49
CA ILE A 56 -0.04 -5.00 11.44
C ILE A 56 0.04 -5.72 12.79
N GLY A 57 0.17 -4.97 13.89
CA GLY A 57 0.18 -5.51 15.24
C GLY A 57 -1.20 -6.05 15.64
N GLN A 58 -1.25 -6.85 16.70
CA GLN A 58 -2.51 -7.22 17.33
C GLN A 58 -3.18 -5.97 17.89
N THR A 59 -4.46 -5.77 17.57
CA THR A 59 -5.24 -4.67 18.13
C THR A 59 -5.69 -5.00 19.55
N GLY A 60 -5.79 -3.97 20.38
CA GLY A 60 -6.36 -4.06 21.73
C GLY A 60 -7.86 -3.76 21.75
N CYS A 61 -8.38 -3.53 22.96
CA CYS A 61 -9.73 -2.99 23.13
C CYS A 61 -9.83 -1.61 22.45
N GLY A 62 -10.72 -1.48 21.45
CA GLY A 62 -10.89 -0.27 20.65
C GLY A 62 -10.40 -0.38 19.21
N ASP A 63 -9.85 -1.53 18.81
CA ASP A 63 -9.52 -1.89 17.41
C ASP A 63 -8.54 -0.92 16.72
N SER A 64 -7.84 -0.10 17.51
CA SER A 64 -6.79 0.79 17.03
C SER A 64 -5.62 -0.05 16.49
N PRO A 65 -5.11 0.24 15.30
CA PRO A 65 -3.88 -0.36 14.80
C PRO A 65 -2.62 0.27 15.43
N TYR A 66 -2.78 1.20 16.38
CA TYR A 66 -1.72 1.82 17.18
C TYR A 66 -1.91 1.49 18.66
#